data_AF-A0A0A9HXD4-F1
#
_entry.id   AF-A0A0A9HXD4-F1
#
_cell.length_a   1.000
_cell.length_b   1.000
_cell.length_c   1.000
_cell.angle_alpha   90.00
_cell.angle_beta   90.00
_cell.angle_gamma   90.00
#
_symmetry.space_group_name_H-M   'P 1'
#
loop_
_entity.id
_entity.type
_entity.pdbx_description
1 polymer ?
#
loop_
_entity_poly.entity_id
_entity_poly.type
_entity_poly.pdbx_seq_one_letter_code
_entity_poly.pdbx_strand_id
1 'polypeptide(L)'
;MATNRADTLDPALLRPGRLDRKIEFPLPDRRQKRLVFQVCTAKMNLSDEVDLEDYVSRPDKISAADIAAICQEAGMHAVRKNRYVILPKDFEKGYRTNVKKPETDFDFYK
;
A
#
# COMPACT_ATOMS: atom_id res chain seq x y z
N MET A 1 15.41 -14.99 8.76
CA MET A 1 14.51 -14.58 9.86
C MET A 1 13.90 -13.24 9.50
N ALA A 2 12.62 -13.02 9.77
CA ALA A 2 11.95 -11.73 9.57
C ALA A 2 11.29 -11.32 10.89
N THR A 3 11.30 -10.03 11.21
CA THR A 3 10.62 -9.46 12.39
C THR A 3 10.13 -8.06 12.08
N ASN A 4 9.00 -7.68 12.68
CA ASN A 4 8.51 -6.29 12.69
C ASN A 4 8.94 -5.55 13.97
N ARG A 5 9.60 -6.25 14.90
CA ARG A 5 10.06 -5.73 16.20
C ARG A 5 11.52 -6.09 16.40
N ALA A 6 12.41 -5.24 15.89
CA ALA A 6 13.85 -5.42 16.01
C ALA A 6 14.35 -5.12 17.43
N ASP A 7 13.61 -4.27 18.16
CA ASP A 7 13.84 -3.85 19.54
C ASP A 7 13.75 -5.00 20.56
N THR A 8 12.88 -5.99 20.31
CA THR A 8 12.66 -7.11 21.23
C THR A 8 13.59 -8.30 21.01
N LEU A 9 14.47 -8.25 20.02
CA LEU A 9 15.39 -9.35 19.72
C LEU A 9 16.53 -9.44 20.74
N ASP A 10 16.89 -10.65 21.15
CA ASP A 10 18.06 -10.89 21.99
C ASP A 10 19.34 -10.40 21.26
N PRO A 11 20.10 -9.44 21.85
CA PRO A 11 21.36 -8.97 21.29
C PRO A 11 22.38 -10.08 21.02
N ALA A 12 22.27 -11.22 21.73
CA ALA A 12 23.12 -12.37 21.48
C ALA A 12 22.99 -12.89 20.04
N LEU A 13 21.80 -12.88 19.44
CA LEU A 13 21.58 -13.35 18.08
C LEU A 13 22.23 -12.44 17.02
N LEU A 14 22.46 -11.17 17.36
CA LEU A 14 23.00 -10.16 16.45
C LEU A 14 24.54 -10.10 16.44
N ARG A 15 25.21 -10.96 17.24
CA ARG A 15 26.67 -11.05 17.23
C ARG A 15 27.18 -11.67 15.91
N PRO A 16 28.37 -11.25 15.44
CA PRO A 16 28.99 -11.84 14.24
C PRO A 16 29.11 -13.37 14.33
N GLY A 17 28.85 -14.07 13.23
CA GLY A 17 28.83 -15.54 13.14
C GLY A 17 27.46 -16.16 13.42
N ARG A 18 26.40 -15.34 13.50
CA ARG A 18 25.01 -15.77 13.71
C ARG A 18 24.11 -15.15 12.64
N LEU A 19 23.52 -13.98 12.92
CA LEU A 19 22.76 -13.18 11.97
C LEU A 19 23.62 -12.02 11.45
N ASP A 20 24.41 -12.30 10.42
CA ASP A 20 25.41 -11.34 9.92
C ASP A 20 24.82 -10.21 9.07
N ARG A 21 23.72 -10.48 8.33
CA ARG A 21 23.08 -9.50 7.46
C ARG A 21 21.76 -9.03 8.03
N LYS A 22 21.60 -7.71 8.10
CA LYS A 22 20.35 -7.04 8.49
C LYS A 22 19.86 -6.25 7.28
N ILE A 23 18.69 -6.62 6.78
CA ILE A 23 18.06 -5.96 5.63
C ILE A 23 16.77 -5.35 6.15
N GLU A 24 16.69 -4.02 6.08
CA GLU A 24 15.50 -3.28 6.45
C GLU A 24 14.58 -3.11 5.24
N PHE A 25 13.28 -3.25 5.48
CA PHE A 25 12.24 -3.02 4.49
C PHE A 25 11.43 -1.79 4.92
N PRO A 26 11.78 -0.59 4.45
CA PRO A 26 11.00 0.61 4.75
C PRO A 26 9.67 0.61 4.00
N LEU A 27 8.81 1.57 4.35
CA LEU A 27 7.62 1.86 3.55
C LEU A 27 8.00 2.33 2.14
N PRO A 28 7.18 2.03 1.12
CA PRO A 28 7.52 2.35 -0.26
C PRO A 28 7.51 3.85 -0.55
N ASP A 29 8.55 4.32 -1.23
CA ASP A 29 8.61 5.68 -1.81
C ASP A 29 7.62 5.85 -2.96
N ARG A 30 7.37 7.09 -3.40
CA ARG A 30 6.46 7.38 -4.53
C ARG A 30 6.75 6.52 -5.78
N ARG A 31 8.02 6.36 -6.16
CA ARG A 31 8.41 5.53 -7.31
C ARG A 31 8.09 4.05 -7.07
N GLN A 32 8.33 3.56 -5.85
CA GLN A 32 8.05 2.17 -5.48
C GLN A 32 6.53 1.94 -5.38
N LYS A 33 5.76 2.86 -4.81
CA LYS A 33 4.29 2.84 -4.81
C LYS A 33 3.75 2.66 -6.23
N ARG A 34 4.24 3.44 -7.20
CA ARG A 34 3.85 3.30 -8.61
C ARG A 34 4.08 1.89 -9.15
N LEU A 35 5.25 1.32 -8.89
CA LEU A 35 5.58 -0.04 -9.34
C LEU A 35 4.68 -1.09 -8.69
N VAL A 36 4.38 -0.94 -7.40
CA VAL A 36 3.47 -1.86 -6.69
C VAL A 36 2.06 -1.75 -7.27
N PHE A 37 1.54 -0.54 -7.48
CA PHE A 37 0.25 -0.34 -8.14
C PHE A 37 0.23 -1.00 -9.52
N GLN A 38 1.23 -0.76 -10.36
CA GLN A 38 1.33 -1.38 -11.69
C GLN A 38 1.29 -2.91 -11.64
N VAL A 39 2.02 -3.54 -10.71
CA VAL A 39 2.03 -5.01 -10.58
C VAL A 39 0.69 -5.52 -10.06
N CYS A 40 0.09 -4.86 -9.07
CA CYS A 40 -1.21 -5.25 -8.53
C CYS A 40 -2.33 -5.10 -9.58
N THR A 41 -2.27 -4.07 -10.42
CA THR A 41 -3.31 -3.78 -11.42
C THR A 41 -3.07 -4.47 -12.76
N ALA A 42 -1.88 -4.99 -13.04
CA ALA A 42 -1.52 -5.63 -14.32
C ALA A 42 -2.47 -6.76 -14.76
N LYS A 43 -3.14 -7.44 -13.83
CA LYS A 43 -4.09 -8.54 -14.12
C LYS A 43 -5.56 -8.10 -14.05
N MET A 44 -5.83 -6.83 -13.79
CA MET A 44 -7.17 -6.29 -13.60
C MET A 44 -7.64 -5.55 -14.84
N ASN A 45 -8.93 -5.61 -15.14
CA ASN A 45 -9.53 -4.83 -16.22
C ASN A 45 -9.84 -3.42 -15.71
N LEU A 46 -8.94 -2.47 -15.94
CA LEU A 46 -9.16 -1.06 -15.63
C LEU A 46 -9.81 -0.35 -16.82
N SER A 47 -10.66 0.62 -16.52
CA SER A 47 -11.11 1.59 -17.52
C SER A 47 -9.95 2.51 -17.91
N ASP A 48 -9.94 2.99 -19.16
CA ASP A 48 -8.98 3.98 -19.65
C ASP A 48 -9.03 5.30 -18.86
N GLU A 49 -10.12 5.54 -18.12
CA GLU A 49 -10.29 6.69 -17.24
C GLU A 49 -9.54 6.58 -15.90
N VAL A 50 -8.96 5.42 -15.56
CA VAL A 50 -8.28 5.22 -14.27
C VAL A 50 -6.82 5.65 -14.37
N ASP A 51 -6.50 6.81 -13.80
CA ASP A 51 -5.12 7.23 -13.58
C ASP A 51 -4.60 6.73 -12.22
N LEU A 52 -3.56 5.89 -12.25
CA LEU A 52 -2.91 5.40 -11.03
C LEU A 52 -2.01 6.47 -10.38
N GLU A 53 -1.56 7.46 -11.14
CA GLU A 53 -0.70 8.53 -10.64
C GLU A 53 -1.44 9.41 -9.61
N ASP A 54 -2.75 9.55 -9.75
CA ASP A 54 -3.62 10.27 -8.80
C ASP A 54 -3.61 9.64 -7.40
N TYR A 55 -3.45 8.32 -7.30
CA TYR A 55 -3.38 7.62 -6.02
C TYR A 55 -1.94 7.56 -5.49
N VAL A 56 -0.94 7.49 -6.38
CA VAL A 56 0.48 7.48 -6.02
C VAL A 56 0.94 8.81 -5.46
N SER A 57 0.41 9.92 -5.99
CA SER A 57 0.76 11.29 -5.62
C SER A 57 0.22 11.72 -4.25
N ARG A 58 -0.74 10.98 -3.69
CA ARG A 58 -1.28 11.24 -2.35
C ARG A 58 -0.20 11.10 -1.27
N PRO A 59 -0.20 11.98 -0.25
CA PRO A 59 0.81 12.01 0.81
C PRO A 59 0.68 10.86 1.81
N ASP A 60 -0.34 10.01 1.68
CA ASP A 60 -0.59 8.91 2.61
C ASP A 60 0.56 7.89 2.58
N LYS A 61 0.97 7.49 3.78
CA LYS A 61 1.98 6.46 4.03
C LYS A 61 1.30 5.10 4.01
N ILE A 62 1.27 4.47 2.84
CA ILE A 62 0.63 3.17 2.61
C ILE A 62 1.69 2.08 2.40
N SER A 63 1.46 0.91 2.97
CA SER A 63 2.27 -0.27 2.73
C SER A 63 1.91 -0.93 1.40
N ALA A 64 2.77 -1.85 0.91
CA ALA A 64 2.44 -2.64 -0.27
C ALA A 64 1.20 -3.53 -0.07
N ALA A 65 0.94 -3.96 1.18
CA ALA A 65 -0.25 -4.72 1.53
C ALA A 65 -1.52 -3.86 1.40
N ASP A 66 -1.46 -2.60 1.83
CA ASP A 66 -2.58 -1.67 1.70
C ASP A 66 -2.91 -1.39 0.22
N ILE A 67 -1.87 -1.21 -0.61
CA ILE A 67 -2.05 -1.04 -2.08
C ILE A 67 -2.78 -2.25 -2.69
N ALA A 68 -2.37 -3.47 -2.30
CA ALA A 68 -3.02 -4.68 -2.77
C ALA A 68 -4.48 -4.76 -2.29
N ALA A 69 -4.76 -4.40 -1.04
CA ALA A 69 -6.11 -4.36 -0.49
C ALA A 69 -7.02 -3.34 -1.21
N ILE A 70 -6.49 -2.15 -1.51
CA ILE A 70 -7.20 -1.11 -2.30
C ILE A 70 -7.60 -1.67 -3.67
N CYS A 71 -6.67 -2.32 -4.37
CA CYS A 71 -6.94 -2.91 -5.68
C CYS A 71 -7.99 -4.03 -5.59
N GLN A 72 -7.88 -4.91 -4.60
CA GLN A 72 -8.85 -5.99 -4.37
C GLN A 72 -10.24 -5.45 -4.07
N GLU A 73 -10.36 -4.43 -3.23
CA GLU A 73 -11.64 -3.83 -2.89
C GLU A 73 -12.28 -3.09 -4.08
N ALA A 74 -11.47 -2.40 -4.89
CA ALA A 74 -11.93 -1.79 -6.13
C ALA A 74 -12.50 -2.85 -7.10
N GLY A 75 -11.81 -3.98 -7.26
CA GLY A 75 -12.30 -5.12 -8.03
C GLY A 75 -13.61 -5.69 -7.48
N MET A 76 -13.70 -5.89 -6.17
CA MET A 76 -14.90 -6.38 -5.51
C MET A 76 -16.10 -5.44 -5.68
N HIS A 77 -15.87 -4.11 -5.68
CA HIS A 77 -16.90 -3.12 -5.97
C HIS A 77 -17.39 -3.17 -7.42
N ALA A 78 -16.52 -3.46 -8.38
CA ALA A 78 -16.92 -3.67 -9.77
C ALA A 78 -17.82 -4.92 -9.89
N VAL A 79 -17.39 -6.03 -9.29
CA VAL A 79 -18.13 -7.30 -9.27
C VAL A 79 -19.52 -7.14 -8.62
N ARG A 80 -19.60 -6.46 -7.46
CA ARG A 80 -20.89 -6.21 -6.77
C ARG A 80 -21.88 -5.39 -7.62
N LYS A 81 -21.40 -4.61 -8.58
CA LYS A 81 -22.25 -3.86 -9.52
C LYS A 81 -22.42 -4.58 -10.87
N ASN A 82 -22.10 -5.88 -10.94
CA ASN A 82 -22.17 -6.69 -12.16
C ASN A 82 -21.38 -6.09 -13.35
N ARG A 83 -20.23 -5.47 -13.08
CA ARG A 83 -19.33 -4.91 -14.10
C ARG A 83 -18.03 -5.71 -14.17
N TYR A 84 -17.52 -5.88 -15.39
CA TYR A 84 -16.24 -6.53 -15.67
C TYR A 84 -15.05 -5.56 -15.76
N VAL A 85 -15.32 -4.25 -15.69
CA VAL A 85 -14.33 -3.18 -15.79
C VAL A 85 -14.40 -2.31 -14.53
N ILE A 86 -13.24 -2.01 -13.97
CA ILE A 86 -13.09 -1.19 -12.77
C ILE A 86 -13.08 0.29 -13.18
N LEU A 87 -13.92 1.09 -12.52
CA LEU A 87 -13.99 2.54 -12.74
C LEU A 87 -13.23 3.32 -11.66
N PRO A 88 -12.87 4.59 -11.90
CA PRO A 88 -12.24 5.46 -10.90
C PRO A 88 -13.04 5.54 -9.59
N LYS A 89 -14.38 5.54 -9.69
CA LYS A 89 -15.29 5.54 -8.53
C LYS A 89 -15.14 4.32 -7.62
N ASP A 90 -14.70 3.18 -8.16
CA ASP A 90 -14.50 1.97 -7.37
C ASP A 90 -13.13 2.00 -6.66
N PHE A 91 -12.10 2.50 -7.35
CA PHE A 91 -10.79 2.78 -6.74
C PHE A 91 -10.89 3.81 -5.62
N GLU A 92 -11.66 4.88 -5.79
CA GLU A 92 -11.85 5.88 -4.74
C GLU A 92 -12.51 5.29 -3.49
N LYS A 93 -13.47 4.38 -3.67
CA LYS A 93 -14.08 3.65 -2.55
C LYS A 93 -13.07 2.74 -1.87
N GLY A 94 -12.34 1.93 -2.62
CA GLY A 94 -11.30 1.06 -2.07
C GLY A 94 -10.20 1.84 -1.35
N TYR A 95 -9.80 2.99 -1.88
CA TYR A 95 -8.83 3.87 -1.24
C TYR A 95 -9.34 4.37 0.11
N ARG A 96 -10.55 4.93 0.15
CA ARG A 96 -11.13 5.48 1.38
C ARG A 96 -11.39 4.43 2.46
N THR A 97 -11.74 3.19 2.08
CA THR A 97 -11.97 2.12 3.05
C THR A 97 -10.66 1.66 3.71
N ASN A 98 -9.58 1.51 2.95
CA ASN A 98 -8.31 0.97 3.43
C ASN A 98 -7.38 2.04 4.01
N VAL A 99 -7.44 3.26 3.50
CA VAL A 99 -6.60 4.37 3.95
C VAL A 99 -7.39 5.25 4.92
N LYS A 100 -7.19 5.00 6.22
CA LYS A 100 -7.74 5.86 7.27
C LYS A 100 -6.81 7.06 7.47
N LYS A 101 -7.38 8.27 7.41
CA LYS A 101 -6.64 9.46 7.85
C LYS A 101 -6.48 9.38 9.37
N PRO A 102 -5.26 9.54 9.90
CA PRO A 102 -5.10 9.73 11.33
C PRO A 102 -5.80 11.06 11.71
N GLU A 103 -6.71 11.02 12.69
CA GLU A 103 -7.44 12.20 13.20
C GLU A 103 -6.52 13.23 13.89
N THR A 104 -5.23 12.93 14.00
CA THR A 104 -4.23 13.68 14.77
C THR A 104 -3.49 14.76 13.98
N ASP A 105 -3.77 14.95 12.69
CA ASP A 105 -3.12 15.98 11.88
C ASP A 105 -3.84 17.33 12.08
N PHE A 106 -3.46 18.05 13.13
CA PHE A 106 -3.98 19.38 13.44
C PHE A 106 -3.22 20.43 12.61
N ASP A 107 -3.86 20.96 11.57
CA ASP A 107 -3.30 22.03 10.72
C ASP A 107 -2.88 23.28 11.50
N PHE A 108 -3.39 23.45 12.73
CA PHE A 108 -3.05 24.55 13.63
C PHE A 108 -1.57 24.59 14.06
N TYR A 109 -0.87 23.44 14.10
CA TYR A 109 0.52 23.33 14.56
C TYR A 109 1.55 23.17 13.43
N LYS A 110 1.12 23.32 12.16
CA LYS A 110 2.00 23.26 10.98
C LYS A 110 2.57 24.63 10.63
#